data_AF-A0A654D828-F1
#
_entry.id   AF-A0A654D828-F1
#
_cell.length_a   1.000
_cell.length_b   1.000
_cell.length_c   1.000
_cell.angle_alpha   90.00
_cell.angle_beta   90.00
_cell.angle_gamma   90.00
#
_symmetry.space_group_name_H-M   'P 1'
#
loop_
_entity.id
_entity.type
_entity.pdbx_description
1 polymer ?
#
loop_
_entity_poly.entity_id
_entity_poly.type
_entity_poly.pdbx_seq_one_letter_code
_entity_poly.pdbx_strand_id
1 'polypeptide(L)'
;MKGGGHVIVNIAHRKAYQRIAHLMCELHTRLSCLGLVSGSTCAVPLTQEQLGNALGLTSIHVNRMLKRLRNEGLMEFHKRTLTLRNLAELHAVAGFNPSYLHVKPNYG
;
A
#
# COMPACT_ATOMS: atom_id res chain seq x y z
N MET A 1 -22.45 18.21 -19.88
CA MET A 1 -22.11 19.18 -18.80
C MET A 1 -22.65 18.66 -17.48
N LYS A 2 -21.76 18.62 -16.48
CA LYS A 2 -21.93 18.66 -15.01
C LYS A 2 -22.49 17.45 -14.24
N GLY A 3 -21.71 17.08 -13.21
CA GLY A 3 -21.96 16.12 -12.15
C GLY A 3 -20.66 15.39 -11.81
N GLY A 4 -19.60 16.02 -11.30
CA GLY A 4 -19.62 16.90 -10.13
C GLY A 4 -19.65 16.08 -8.83
N GLY A 5 -18.70 15.15 -8.63
CA GLY A 5 -18.64 14.28 -7.45
C GLY A 5 -17.33 13.47 -7.37
N HIS A 6 -16.21 14.10 -7.71
CA HIS A 6 -14.89 13.50 -7.62
C HIS A 6 -14.34 13.71 -6.20
N VAL A 7 -13.89 12.62 -5.56
CA VAL A 7 -12.90 12.58 -4.45
C VAL A 7 -13.35 12.83 -3.00
N ILE A 8 -14.42 12.20 -2.44
CA ILE A 8 -14.55 12.20 -0.94
C ILE A 8 -14.99 10.86 -0.29
N VAL A 9 -15.49 9.83 -1.01
CA VAL A 9 -16.19 8.72 -0.32
C VAL A 9 -15.49 7.34 -0.28
N ASN A 10 -14.25 7.19 -0.79
CA ASN A 10 -13.64 5.84 -0.89
C ASN A 10 -12.76 5.41 0.31
N ILE A 11 -12.61 6.24 1.35
CA ILE A 11 -11.80 5.88 2.53
C ILE A 11 -12.62 5.14 3.60
N ALA A 12 -13.93 5.45 3.72
CA ALA A 12 -14.77 4.93 4.80
C ALA A 12 -15.25 3.47 4.61
N HIS A 13 -15.32 2.98 3.37
CA HIS A 13 -15.87 1.64 3.05
C HIS A 13 -14.83 0.56 2.72
N ARG A 14 -13.54 0.89 2.63
CA ARG A 14 -12.50 -0.12 2.35
C ARG A 14 -12.24 -0.97 3.59
N LYS A 15 -12.36 -2.29 3.46
CA LYS A 15 -12.02 -3.24 4.53
C LYS A 15 -10.56 -3.04 4.94
N ALA A 16 -10.22 -3.23 6.22
CA ALA A 16 -8.86 -3.01 6.77
C ALA A 16 -7.73 -3.59 5.90
N TYR A 17 -8.00 -4.77 5.31
CA TYR A 17 -7.15 -5.44 4.32
C TYR A 17 -6.76 -4.54 3.13
N GLN A 18 -7.76 -3.98 2.45
CA GLN A 18 -7.56 -3.15 1.26
C GLN A 18 -6.86 -1.83 1.61
N ARG A 19 -7.15 -1.24 2.78
CA ARG A 19 -6.48 -0.01 3.22
C ARG A 19 -4.99 -0.21 3.46
N ILE A 20 -4.61 -1.35 4.06
CA ILE A 20 -3.20 -1.70 4.25
C ILE A 20 -2.52 -1.95 2.92
N ALA A 21 -3.14 -2.75 2.03
CA ALA A 21 -2.60 -2.99 0.69
C ALA A 21 -2.37 -1.67 -0.07
N HIS A 22 -3.35 -0.77 -0.02
CA HIS A 22 -3.26 0.55 -0.66
C HIS A 22 -2.12 1.40 -0.11
N LEU A 23 -1.98 1.50 1.22
CA LEU A 23 -0.89 2.25 1.84
C LEU A 23 0.48 1.69 1.43
N MET A 24 0.62 0.37 1.34
CA MET A 24 1.87 -0.26 0.92
C MET A 24 2.22 0.04 -0.55
N CYS A 25 1.22 0.00 -1.44
CA CYS A 25 1.40 0.41 -2.84
C CYS A 25 1.80 1.89 -2.96
N GLU A 26 1.16 2.76 -2.19
CA GLU A 26 1.45 4.19 -2.17
C GLU A 26 2.87 4.47 -1.68
N LEU A 27 3.29 3.85 -0.57
CA LEU A 27 4.65 3.99 -0.03
C LEU A 27 5.70 3.49 -1.01
N HIS A 28 5.51 2.31 -1.60
CA HIS A 28 6.42 1.77 -2.60
C HIS A 28 6.51 2.70 -3.82
N THR A 29 5.38 3.20 -4.32
CA THR A 29 5.38 4.09 -5.49
C THR A 29 6.08 5.41 -5.18
N ARG A 30 5.83 6.02 -4.02
CA ARG A 30 6.54 7.23 -3.58
C ARG A 30 8.04 7.02 -3.48
N LEU A 31 8.48 5.91 -2.88
CA LEU A 31 9.89 5.57 -2.75
C LEU A 31 10.53 5.25 -4.12
N SER A 32 9.81 4.61 -5.04
CA SER A 32 10.26 4.38 -6.42
C SER A 32 10.50 5.69 -7.16
N CYS A 33 9.60 6.68 -7.00
CA CYS A 33 9.78 8.01 -7.59
C CYS A 33 11.03 8.74 -7.06
N LEU A 34 11.49 8.39 -5.85
CA LEU A 34 12.70 8.92 -5.24
C LEU A 34 13.95 8.08 -5.54
N GLY A 35 13.84 6.99 -6.33
CA GLY A 35 14.94 6.07 -6.58
C GLY A 35 15.36 5.24 -5.35
N LEU A 36 14.49 5.13 -4.34
CA LEU A 36 14.76 4.43 -3.07
C LEU A 36 14.21 2.98 -3.05
N VAL A 37 13.87 2.46 -4.23
CA VAL A 37 13.43 1.08 -4.42
C VAL A 37 14.54 0.31 -5.13
N SER A 38 14.90 -0.85 -4.60
CA SER A 38 15.77 -1.82 -5.25
C SER A 38 14.94 -3.00 -5.74
N GLY A 39 14.69 -3.05 -7.05
CA GLY A 39 13.75 -3.98 -7.69
C GLY A 39 12.33 -3.79 -7.17
N SER A 40 11.84 -4.71 -6.33
CA SER A 40 10.52 -4.63 -5.71
C SER A 40 10.55 -4.37 -4.20
N THR A 41 11.73 -4.01 -3.67
CA THR A 41 11.99 -3.89 -2.23
C THR A 41 12.40 -2.48 -1.85
N CYS A 42 11.87 -1.98 -0.74
CA CYS A 42 12.26 -0.70 -0.17
C CYS A 42 12.20 -0.68 1.36
N ALA A 43 13.03 0.17 1.96
CA ALA A 43 12.96 0.46 3.39
C ALA A 43 11.77 1.38 3.68
N VAL A 44 10.93 0.97 4.61
CA VAL A 44 9.76 1.73 5.08
C VAL A 44 9.88 1.83 6.60
N PRO A 45 10.33 2.98 7.14
CA PRO A 45 10.66 3.13 8.55
C PRO A 45 9.42 3.27 9.44
N LEU A 46 8.38 2.44 9.26
CA LEU A 46 7.15 2.41 10.05
C LEU A 46 7.02 1.08 10.81
N THR A 47 6.60 1.14 12.08
CA THR A 47 6.16 -0.04 12.84
C THR A 47 4.72 -0.40 12.51
N GLN A 48 4.29 -1.61 12.91
CA GLN A 48 2.87 -2.00 12.84
C GLN A 48 1.97 -1.08 13.69
N GLU A 49 2.48 -0.55 14.80
CA GLU A 49 1.77 0.43 15.62
C GLU A 49 1.58 1.75 14.89
N GLN A 50 2.63 2.28 14.25
CA GLN A 50 2.55 3.51 13.46
C GLN A 50 1.61 3.34 12.25
N LEU A 51 1.64 2.17 11.59
CA LEU A 51 0.66 1.82 10.55
C LEU A 51 -0.76 1.76 11.12
N GLY A 52 -0.92 1.22 12.32
CA GLY A 52 -2.18 1.18 13.04
C GLY A 52 -2.75 2.57 13.30
N ASN A 53 -1.94 3.45 13.88
CA ASN A 53 -2.30 4.84 14.17
C ASN A 53 -2.70 5.60 12.90
N ALA A 54 -1.95 5.43 11.80
CA ALA A 54 -2.26 6.07 10.52
C ALA A 54 -3.58 5.59 9.89
N LEU A 55 -3.98 4.34 10.17
CA LEU A 55 -5.16 3.72 9.57
C LEU A 55 -6.35 3.62 10.54
N GLY A 56 -6.22 4.03 11.80
CA GLY A 56 -7.23 3.77 12.83
C GLY A 56 -7.44 2.26 13.07
N LEU A 57 -6.36 1.47 13.10
CA LEU A 57 -6.34 0.04 13.39
C LEU A 57 -5.48 -0.25 14.60
N THR A 58 -5.80 -1.31 15.35
CA THR A 58 -4.87 -1.83 16.34
C THR A 58 -3.71 -2.57 15.66
N SER A 59 -2.55 -2.61 16.32
CA SER A 59 -1.37 -3.34 15.83
C SER A 59 -1.66 -4.82 15.53
N ILE A 60 -2.53 -5.48 16.30
CA ILE A 60 -2.97 -6.87 16.05
C ILE A 60 -3.78 -6.98 14.76
N HIS A 61 -4.67 -6.02 14.47
CA HIS A 61 -5.40 -6.00 13.20
C HIS A 61 -4.45 -5.77 12.02
N VAL A 62 -3.48 -4.87 12.17
CA VAL A 62 -2.42 -4.65 11.17
C VAL A 62 -1.66 -5.96 10.91
N ASN A 63 -1.15 -6.60 11.97
CA ASN A 63 -0.42 -7.87 11.87
C ASN A 63 -1.24 -8.95 11.14
N ARG A 64 -2.54 -9.07 11.45
CA ARG A 64 -3.43 -10.04 10.79
C ARG A 64 -3.55 -9.79 9.29
N MET A 65 -3.68 -8.53 8.87
CA MET A 65 -3.77 -8.19 7.45
C MET A 65 -2.43 -8.37 6.73
N LEU A 66 -1.31 -7.99 7.36
CA LEU A 66 0.03 -8.25 6.81
C LEU A 66 0.30 -9.75 6.65
N LYS A 67 -0.08 -10.57 7.63
CA LYS A 67 0.02 -12.03 7.55
C LYS A 67 -0.84 -12.57 6.41
N ARG A 68 -2.04 -12.03 6.23
CA ARG A 68 -2.92 -12.43 5.11
C ARG A 68 -2.31 -12.06 3.75
N LEU A 69 -1.86 -10.82 3.56
CA LEU A 69 -1.20 -10.36 2.33
C LEU A 69 0.02 -11.23 1.99
N ARG A 70 0.78 -11.63 3.01
CA ARG A 70 1.92 -12.55 2.85
C ARG A 70 1.49 -13.97 2.47
N ASN A 71 0.47 -14.50 3.12
CA ASN A 71 -0.05 -15.84 2.82
C ASN A 71 -0.66 -15.93 1.42
N GLU A 72 -1.23 -14.84 0.92
CA GLU A 72 -1.72 -14.71 -0.45
C GLU A 72 -0.58 -14.45 -1.47
N GLY A 73 0.68 -14.35 -1.02
CA GLY A 73 1.83 -14.16 -1.90
C GLY A 73 1.95 -12.77 -2.52
N LEU A 74 1.23 -11.78 -2.00
CA LEU A 74 1.15 -10.44 -2.60
C LEU A 74 2.30 -9.53 -2.19
N MET A 75 2.69 -9.59 -0.91
CA MET A 75 3.78 -8.79 -0.36
C MET A 75 4.35 -9.37 0.93
N GLU A 76 5.55 -8.93 1.29
CA GLU A 76 6.18 -9.15 2.57
C GLU A 76 6.46 -7.82 3.26
N PHE A 77 6.18 -7.75 4.56
CA PHE A 77 6.58 -6.63 5.41
C PHE A 77 7.20 -7.15 6.69
N HIS A 78 8.52 -7.03 6.79
CA HIS A 78 9.28 -7.53 7.93
C HIS A 78 10.50 -6.62 8.18
N LYS A 79 10.86 -6.41 9.46
CA LYS A 79 11.98 -5.55 9.86
C LYS A 79 12.03 -4.22 9.09
N ARG A 80 10.88 -3.53 8.99
CA ARG A 80 10.75 -2.23 8.31
C ARG A 80 11.16 -2.27 6.82
N THR A 81 11.11 -3.44 6.20
CA THR A 81 11.37 -3.66 4.78
C THR A 81 10.10 -4.15 4.12
N LEU A 82 9.71 -3.49 3.03
CA LEU A 82 8.56 -3.84 2.20
C LEU A 82 9.08 -4.46 0.91
N THR A 83 8.59 -5.65 0.57
CA THR A 83 8.82 -6.30 -0.72
C THR A 83 7.48 -6.60 -1.38
N LEU A 84 7.24 -6.05 -2.56
CA LEU A 84 6.06 -6.37 -3.36
C LEU A 84 6.36 -7.60 -4.21
N ARG A 85 5.52 -8.64 -4.13
CA ARG A 85 5.73 -9.93 -4.81
C ARG A 85 4.89 -10.06 -6.06
N ASN A 86 3.62 -9.63 -5.99
CA ASN A 86 2.72 -9.57 -7.14
C ASN A 86 2.10 -8.16 -7.23
N LEU A 87 2.76 -7.26 -7.96
CA LEU A 87 2.35 -5.86 -8.08
C LEU A 87 0.96 -5.70 -8.69
N ALA A 88 0.66 -6.45 -9.76
CA ALA A 88 -0.60 -6.34 -10.48
C ALA A 88 -1.79 -6.76 -9.61
N GLU A 89 -1.69 -7.92 -8.95
CA GLU A 89 -2.74 -8.41 -8.07
C GLU A 89 -2.88 -7.55 -6.81
N LEU A 90 -1.76 -7.11 -6.23
CA LEU A 90 -1.79 -6.20 -5.09
C LEU A 90 -2.46 -4.87 -5.43
N HIS A 91 -2.20 -4.30 -6.61
CA HIS A 91 -2.88 -3.09 -7.09
C HIS A 91 -4.39 -3.31 -7.23
N ALA A 92 -4.82 -4.45 -7.78
CA ALA A 92 -6.23 -4.80 -7.92
C ALA A 92 -6.92 -4.91 -6.55
N VAL A 93 -6.32 -5.64 -5.61
CA VAL A 93 -6.81 -5.78 -4.23
C VAL A 93 -6.89 -4.43 -3.51
N ALA A 94 -5.87 -3.59 -3.70
CA ALA A 94 -5.78 -2.26 -3.11
C ALA A 94 -6.72 -1.22 -3.75
N GLY A 95 -7.28 -1.52 -4.93
CA GLY A 95 -7.91 -0.51 -5.79
C GLY A 95 -6.95 0.65 -6.06
N PHE A 96 -5.66 0.35 -6.24
CA PHE A 96 -4.60 1.34 -6.43
C PHE A 96 -4.30 1.51 -7.92
N ASN A 97 -4.26 2.78 -8.36
CA ASN A 97 -3.80 3.13 -9.70
C ASN A 97 -2.61 4.10 -9.60
N PRO A 98 -1.40 3.69 -10.02
CA PRO A 98 -0.21 4.54 -9.99
C PRO A 98 -0.36 5.84 -10.77
N SER A 99 -1.22 5.88 -11.80
CA SER A 99 -1.42 7.07 -12.64
C SER A 99 -1.95 8.28 -11.86
N TYR A 100 -2.53 8.07 -10.68
CA TYR A 100 -2.99 9.15 -9.79
C TYR A 100 -1.83 10.01 -9.25
N LEU A 101 -0.60 9.49 -9.20
CA LEU A 101 0.55 10.24 -8.70
C LEU A 101 1.18 11.17 -9.75
N HIS A 102 0.71 11.17 -11.01
CA HIS A 102 1.26 11.97 -12.13
C HIS A 102 2.79 11.84 -12.33
N VAL A 103 3.39 10.77 -11.81
CA VAL A 103 4.81 10.47 -11.96
C VAL A 103 4.93 9.04 -12.47
N LYS A 104 5.76 8.82 -13.49
CA LYS A 104 6.05 7.46 -13.98
C LYS A 104 6.99 6.79 -12.97
N PRO A 105 6.55 5.73 -12.24
CA PRO A 105 7.45 4.97 -11.40
C PRO A 105 8.55 4.32 -12.24
N ASN A 106 9.78 4.31 -11.72
CA ASN A 106 10.92 3.67 -12.36
C ASN A 106 10.94 2.21 -11.89
N TYR A 107 10.37 1.31 -12.69
CA TYR A 107 10.48 -0.12 -12.48
C TYR A 107 11.79 -0.59 -13.10
N GLY A 108 12.88 -0.40 -12.36
CA GLY A 108 14.20 -0.97 -12.69
C GLY A 108 14.26 -2.45 -12.38
#